data_AF-A0A6I5WB84-F1
#
_entry.id   AF-A0A6I5WB84-F1
#
_cell.length_a   1.000
_cell.length_b   1.000
_cell.length_c   1.000
_cell.angle_alpha   90.00
_cell.angle_beta   90.00
_cell.angle_gamma   90.00
#
_symmetry.space_group_name_H-M   'P 1'
#
loop_
_entity.id
_entity.type
_entity.pdbx_description
1 polymer ?
#
loop_
_entity_poly.entity_id
_entity_poly.type
_entity_poly.pdbx_seq_one_letter_code
_entity_poly.pdbx_strand_id
1 'polypeptide(L)' 'MPPTGRRASRSQRLARIVGRWITVLPMMDPGEMTVSEEDKQFLRHRVFCDLRLPGGRRCVLRDGHDGECSRRLRR' A
#
# COMPACT_ATOMS: atom_id res chain seq x y z
N MET A 1 6.62 -9.18 19.29
CA MET A 1 5.25 -8.65 19.12
C MET A 1 4.86 -8.84 17.66
N PRO A 2 3.87 -9.67 17.30
CA PRO A 2 3.56 -9.90 15.89
C PRO A 2 2.51 -8.89 15.39
N PRO A 3 2.67 -8.27 14.21
CA PRO A 3 1.54 -7.63 13.55
C PRO A 3 0.64 -8.74 12.98
N THR A 4 -0.57 -8.89 13.51
CA THR A 4 -1.60 -9.72 12.91
C THR A 4 -1.85 -9.22 11.49
N GLY A 5 -1.48 -10.01 10.47
CA GLY A 5 -1.72 -9.70 9.06
C GLY A 5 -3.18 -9.39 8.79
N ARG A 6 -3.53 -8.09 8.79
CA ARG A 6 -4.90 -7.61 8.64
C ARG A 6 -5.40 -8.03 7.26
N ARG A 7 -6.46 -8.84 7.20
CA ARG A 7 -7.13 -9.13 5.93
C ARG A 7 -7.68 -7.81 5.38
N ALA A 8 -7.14 -7.38 4.25
CA ALA A 8 -7.58 -6.17 3.57
C ALA A 8 -9.07 -6.25 3.20
N SER A 9 -9.79 -5.13 3.26
CA SER A 9 -11.17 -5.05 2.74
C SER A 9 -11.20 -5.27 1.21
N ARG A 10 -12.39 -5.49 0.62
CA ARG A 10 -12.53 -5.58 -0.85
C ARG A 10 -12.01 -4.30 -1.53
N SER A 11 -12.32 -3.13 -0.97
CA SER A 11 -11.85 -1.83 -1.47
C SER A 11 -10.33 -1.70 -1.41
N GLN A 12 -9.69 -2.12 -0.30
CA GLN A 12 -8.23 -2.14 -0.19
C GLN A 12 -7.57 -3.11 -1.19
N ARG A 13 -8.23 -4.24 -1.51
CA ARG A 13 -7.73 -5.16 -2.56
C ARG A 13 -7.81 -4.52 -3.95
N LEU A 14 -8.94 -3.90 -4.29
CA LEU A 14 -9.11 -3.20 -5.58
C LEU A 14 -8.10 -2.05 -5.71
N ALA A 15 -7.99 -1.21 -4.69
CA ALA A 15 -7.02 -0.10 -4.67
C ALA A 15 -5.58 -0.60 -4.86
N ARG A 16 -5.23 -1.76 -4.29
CA ARG A 16 -3.91 -2.37 -4.52
C ARG A 16 -3.70 -2.81 -5.97
N ILE A 17 -4.72 -3.37 -6.60
CA ILE A 17 -4.66 -3.75 -8.03
C ILE A 17 -4.42 -2.48 -8.85
N VAL A 18 -5.25 -1.45 -8.66
CA VAL A 18 -5.14 -0.17 -9.37
C VAL A 18 -3.77 0.48 -9.12
N GLY A 19 -3.31 0.53 -7.87
CA GLY A 19 -1.99 1.06 -7.51
C GLY A 19 -0.84 0.31 -8.19
N ARG A 20 -0.95 -1.02 -8.36
CA ARG A 20 0.02 -1.80 -9.13
C ARG A 20 0.02 -1.43 -10.60
N TRP A 21 -1.14 -1.29 -11.24
CA TRP A 21 -1.24 -0.87 -12.63
C TRP A 21 -0.64 0.52 -12.85
N ILE A 22 -0.90 1.46 -11.94
CA ILE A 22 -0.43 2.84 -12.04
C ILE A 22 1.09 2.96 -11.82
N THR A 23 1.76 1.97 -11.22
CA THR A 23 3.23 2.00 -11.05
C THR A 23 4.03 2.05 -12.35
N VAL A 24 3.40 1.74 -13.49
CA VAL A 24 4.01 1.92 -14.82
C VAL A 24 4.20 3.40 -15.19
N LEU A 25 3.48 4.30 -14.52
CA LEU A 25 3.56 5.75 -14.73
C LEU A 25 4.63 6.33 -13.78
N PRO A 26 5.76 6.82 -14.29
CA PRO A 26 6.91 7.20 -13.45
C PRO A 26 6.65 8.39 -12.52
N MET A 27 5.68 9.24 -12.84
CA MET A 27 5.26 10.37 -12.01
C MET A 27 4.28 10.01 -10.88
N MET A 28 3.74 8.79 -10.85
CA MET A 28 2.76 8.39 -9.85
C MET A 28 3.43 7.70 -8.67
N ASP A 29 3.08 8.14 -7.46
CA ASP A 29 3.54 7.50 -6.23
C ASP A 29 2.41 6.67 -5.59
N PRO A 30 2.36 5.35 -5.85
CA PRO A 30 1.32 4.47 -5.31
C PRO A 30 1.36 4.37 -3.77
N GLY A 31 2.48 4.72 -3.14
CA GLY A 31 2.66 4.62 -1.69
C GLY A 31 1.83 5.64 -0.89
N GLU A 32 1.38 6.72 -1.53
CA GLU A 32 0.43 7.69 -0.95
C GLU A 32 -1.04 7.24 -1.11
N MET A 33 -1.31 6.11 -1.78
CA MET A 33 -2.67 5.69 -2.05
C MET A 33 -3.39 5.23 -0.77
N THR A 34 -4.52 5.87 -0.51
CA THR A 34 -5.42 5.56 0.60
C THR A 34 -6.82 5.23 0.09
N VAL A 35 -7.56 4.42 0.83
CA VAL A 35 -8.99 4.20 0.63
C VAL A 35 -9.73 4.54 1.91
N SER A 36 -10.88 5.19 1.78
CA SER A 36 -11.79 5.48 2.89
C SER A 36 -13.18 4.96 2.53
N GLU A 37 -14.03 4.75 3.53
CA GLU A 37 -15.48 4.63 3.28
C GLU A 37 -16.01 6.00 2.85
N GLU A 38 -16.99 6.02 1.94
CA GLU A 38 -17.57 7.27 1.42
C GLU A 38 -18.14 8.16 2.55
N ASP A 39 -18.83 7.54 3.51
CA ASP A 39 -19.41 8.23 4.67
C ASP A 39 -18.38 8.60 5.75
N LYS A 40 -17.15 8.09 5.64
CA LYS A 40 -16.07 8.29 6.63
C LYS A 40 -14.77 8.67 5.95
N GLN A 41 -14.82 9.69 5.09
CA GLN A 41 -13.66 10.10 4.27
C GLN A 41 -12.43 10.46 5.12
N PHE A 42 -12.66 10.95 6.34
CA PHE A 42 -11.61 11.25 7.32
C PHE A 42 -10.83 10.02 7.78
N LEU A 43 -11.40 8.81 7.66
CA LEU A 43 -10.73 7.55 7.98
C LEU A 43 -10.00 6.99 6.75
N ARG A 44 -8.79 7.52 6.51
CA ARG A 44 -7.94 7.11 5.39
C ARG A 44 -7.17 5.83 5.74
N HIS A 45 -7.52 4.72 5.10
CA HIS A 45 -6.78 3.46 5.21
C HIS A 45 -5.66 3.40 4.16
N ARG A 46 -4.40 3.24 4.58
CA ARG A 46 -3.28 3.03 3.67
C ARG A 46 -3.40 1.66 2.98
N VAL A 47 -3.03 1.62 1.70
CA VAL A 47 -3.09 0.39 0.88
C VAL A 47 -1.73 -0.34 0.86
N PHE A 48 -0.66 0.44 0.87
CA PHE A 48 0.73 0.03 0.86
C PHE A 48 1.44 0.46 2.14
N CYS A 49 2.49 -0.27 2.48
CA CYS A 49 3.39 0.12 3.57
C CYS A 49 4.04 1.48 3.28
N ASP A 50 4.09 2.34 4.29
CA ASP A 50 4.59 3.72 4.19
C ASP A 50 6.08 3.87 4.51
N LEU A 51 6.73 2.76 4.88
CA LEU A 51 8.14 2.74 5.24
C LEU A 51 9.02 3.16 4.05
N ARG A 52 9.88 4.16 4.29
CA ARG A 52 10.87 4.63 3.32
C ARG A 52 12.10 3.73 3.36
N LEU A 53 12.45 3.16 2.22
CA LEU A 53 13.62 2.32 2.02
C LEU A 53 14.87 3.16 1.69
N PRO A 54 16.08 2.59 1.85
CA PRO A 54 17.31 3.21 1.37
C PRO A 54 17.18 3.59 -0.11
N GLY A 55 17.54 4.82 -0.45
CA GLY A 55 17.32 5.40 -1.79
C GLY A 55 15.97 6.10 -1.97
N GLY A 56 15.27 6.43 -0.87
CA GLY A 56 14.17 7.41 -0.84
C GLY A 56 12.82 6.93 -1.36
N ARG A 57 12.74 5.71 -1.91
CA ARG A 57 11.48 5.09 -2.34
C ARG A 57 10.75 4.41 -1.18
N ARG A 58 9.44 4.23 -1.35
CA ARG A 58 8.60 3.48 -0.40
C ARG A 58 8.54 1.99 -0.69
N CYS A 59 8.20 1.24 0.36
CA CYS A 59 7.80 -0.15 0.25
C CYS A 59 6.54 -0.28 -0.64
N VAL A 60 6.50 -1.30 -1.49
CA VAL A 60 5.37 -1.59 -2.39
C VAL A 60 4.56 -2.81 -1.93
N LEU A 61 4.82 -3.29 -0.71
CA LEU A 61 4.07 -4.37 -0.08
C LEU A 61 2.81 -3.83 0.61
N ARG A 62 1.89 -4.74 0.95
CA ARG A 62 0.63 -4.37 1.63
C ARG A 62 0.91 -3.68 2.95
N ASP A 63 0.05 -2.74 3.34
CA ASP A 63 0.06 -2.21 4.71
C ASP A 63 -0.05 -3.37 5.72
N GLY A 64 0.79 -3.34 6.76
CA GLY A 64 0.90 -4.41 7.76
C GLY A 64 1.36 -5.77 7.21
N HIS A 65 2.21 -5.79 6.17
CA HIS A 65 2.80 -7.04 5.69
C HIS A 65 3.78 -7.64 6.70
N ASP A 66 3.88 -8.97 6.67
CA ASP A 66 4.95 -9.71 7.35
C ASP A 66 6.21 -9.71 6.48
N GLY A 67 7.39 -9.75 7.12
CA GLY A 67 8.69 -9.81 6.45
C GLY A 67 9.31 -8.45 6.10
N GLU A 68 10.45 -8.48 5.42
CA GLU A 68 11.23 -7.27 5.10
C GLU A 68 10.53 -6.39 4.06
N CYS A 69 10.62 -5.08 4.25
CA CYS A 69 10.11 -4.10 3.29
C CYS A 69 10.83 -4.25 1.95
N SER A 70 10.06 -4.16 0.85
CA SER A 70 10.59 -4.33 -0.50
C SER A 70 10.17 -3.20 -1.42
N ARG A 71 11.12 -2.75 -2.26
CA ARG A 71 10.90 -1.76 -3.32
C ARG A 71 10.40 -2.38 -4.63
N ARG A 72 10.37 -3.71 -4.71
CA ARG A 72 9.91 -4.48 -5.87
C ARG A 72 8.70 -5.33 -5.48
N LEU A 73 7.70 -5.36 -6.36
CA LEU A 73 6.65 -6.35 -6.28
C LEU A 73 7.29 -7.72 -6.51
N ARG A 74 7.29 -8.59 -5.50
CA ARG A 74 7.56 -10.01 -5.73
C ARG A 74 6.45 -10.52 -6.66
N ARG A 75 6.83 -11.03 -7.83
CA ARG A 75 5.91 -11.66 -8.79
C ARG A 75 5.32 -12.92 -8.18
#